data_AF-A0A2N8BRN1-F1
#
_entry.id   AF-A0A2N8BRN1-F1
#
_cell.length_a   1.000
_cell.length_b   1.000
_cell.length_c   1.000
_cell.angle_alpha   90.00
_cell.angle_beta   90.00
_cell.angle_gamma   90.00
#
_symmetry.space_group_name_H-M   'P 1'
#
loop_
_entity.id
_entity.type
_entity.pdbx_description
1 polymer ?
#
loop_
_entity_poly.entity_id
_entity_poly.type
_entity_poly.pdbx_seq_one_letter_code
_entity_poly.pdbx_strand_id
1 'polypeptide(L)'
;HDPLGYIIDLRDNGGGLRDESIAVADNFLSSGEIVSQRGRDKADIEPFYAESYVKGDLAHGAPIIVLTNAGTASASEIVAGALQDHH
;
A
#
# COMPACT_ATOMS: atom_id res chain seq x y z
N HIS A 1 -7.55 11.09 -22.39
CA HIS A 1 -6.23 11.60 -21.99
C HIS A 1 -5.82 10.82 -20.77
N ASP A 2 -4.64 10.20 -20.81
CA ASP A 2 -4.12 9.49 -19.66
C ASP A 2 -3.54 10.51 -18.66
N PRO A 3 -3.75 10.30 -17.35
CA PRO A 3 -3.19 11.19 -16.34
C PRO A 3 -1.66 11.12 -16.34
N LEU A 4 -1.01 12.24 -16.06
CA LEU A 4 0.46 12.32 -15.95
C LEU A 4 0.99 11.71 -14.64
N GLY A 5 0.09 11.36 -13.71
CA GLY A 5 0.42 10.82 -12.39
C GLY A 5 -0.78 10.89 -11.45
N TYR A 6 -0.63 10.28 -10.28
CA TYR A 6 -1.66 10.18 -9.26
C TYR A 6 -1.19 10.77 -7.93
N ILE A 7 -2.14 11.34 -7.18
CA ILE A 7 -1.92 11.77 -5.80
C ILE A 7 -2.86 10.96 -4.90
N ILE A 8 -2.30 10.25 -3.93
CA ILE A 8 -3.04 9.53 -2.90
C ILE A 8 -2.94 10.36 -1.62
N ASP A 9 -4.05 11.01 -1.25
CA ASP A 9 -4.11 11.84 -0.06
C ASP A 9 -4.57 11.01 1.15
N LEU A 10 -3.63 10.71 2.06
CA LEU A 10 -3.86 9.99 3.30
C LEU A 10 -3.75 10.90 4.53
N ARG A 11 -3.74 12.22 4.34
CA ARG A 11 -3.74 13.18 5.44
C ARG A 11 -5.02 13.01 6.26
N ASP A 12 -4.87 13.00 7.57
CA ASP A 12 -5.95 12.79 8.55
C ASP A 12 -6.71 11.46 8.40
N ASN A 13 -6.14 10.51 7.65
CA ASN A 13 -6.66 9.15 7.55
C ASN A 13 -5.97 8.25 8.60
N GLY A 14 -6.66 8.02 9.72
CA GLY A 14 -6.18 7.19 10.83
C GLY A 14 -6.14 5.68 10.54
N GLY A 15 -6.47 5.27 9.31
CA GLY A 15 -6.49 3.88 8.88
C GLY A 15 -7.89 3.27 8.90
N GLY A 16 -7.95 1.96 9.05
CA GLY A 16 -9.15 1.16 8.82
C GLY A 16 -8.80 -0.32 8.76
N LEU A 17 -9.41 -1.05 7.84
CA LEU A 17 -9.16 -2.48 7.69
C LEU A 17 -7.81 -2.72 6.99
N ARG A 18 -7.02 -3.63 7.56
CA ARG A 18 -5.75 -4.08 6.97
C ARG A 18 -5.94 -4.61 5.55
N ASP A 19 -6.93 -5.46 5.34
CA ASP A 19 -7.13 -6.12 4.04
C ASP A 19 -7.51 -5.10 2.94
N GLU A 20 -8.22 -4.03 3.30
CA GLU A 20 -8.48 -2.91 2.39
C GLU A 20 -7.19 -2.15 2.05
N SER A 21 -6.31 -1.89 3.03
CA SER A 21 -5.00 -1.28 2.72
C SER A 21 -4.14 -2.14 1.80
N ILE A 22 -4.19 -3.48 1.95
CA ILE A 22 -3.48 -4.38 1.05
C ILE A 22 -4.05 -4.26 -0.35
N ALA A 23 -5.38 -4.36 -0.51
CA ALA A 23 -6.03 -4.22 -1.82
C ALA A 23 -5.76 -2.85 -2.47
N VAL A 24 -5.70 -1.77 -1.69
CA VAL A 24 -5.37 -0.43 -2.19
C VAL A 24 -3.94 -0.38 -2.71
N ALA A 25 -2.95 -0.83 -1.93
CA ALA A 25 -1.55 -0.88 -2.37
C ALA A 25 -1.36 -1.78 -3.60
N ASP A 26 -2.07 -2.91 -3.63
CA ASP A 26 -2.01 -3.89 -4.71
C ASP A 26 -2.44 -3.35 -6.08
N ASN A 27 -3.27 -2.29 -6.12
CA ASN A 27 -3.64 -1.65 -7.38
C ASN A 27 -2.45 -1.04 -8.14
N PHE A 28 -1.35 -0.76 -7.44
CA PHE A 28 -0.22 0.01 -7.99
C PHE A 28 1.08 -0.79 -8.00
N LEU A 29 1.11 -1.98 -7.39
CA LEU A 29 2.33 -2.75 -7.23
C LEU A 29 2.31 -4.01 -8.10
N SER A 30 3.37 -4.19 -8.88
CA SER A 30 3.53 -5.38 -9.74
C SER A 30 4.31 -6.51 -9.06
N SER A 31 4.94 -6.23 -7.92
CA SER A 31 5.72 -7.20 -7.12
C SER A 31 6.06 -6.61 -5.76
N GLY A 32 6.62 -7.42 -4.86
CA GLY A 32 7.05 -7.00 -3.52
C GLY A 32 6.11 -7.45 -2.41
N GLU A 33 6.58 -7.33 -1.18
CA GLU A 33 5.78 -7.59 0.02
C GLU A 33 5.06 -6.29 0.41
N ILE A 34 3.74 -6.32 0.56
CA ILE A 34 2.98 -5.14 0.98
C ILE A 34 3.10 -4.95 2.49
N VAL A 35 2.93 -6.04 3.24
CA VAL A 35 3.04 -6.04 4.71
C VAL A 35 3.26 -7.45 5.21
N SER A 36 3.94 -7.62 6.34
CA SER A 36 3.92 -8.86 7.11
C SER A 36 3.36 -8.64 8.51
N GLN A 37 2.51 -9.56 8.94
CA GLN A 37 2.07 -9.66 10.32
C GLN A 37 3.01 -10.59 11.08
N ARG A 38 3.53 -10.12 12.21
CA ARG A 38 4.38 -10.92 13.10
C ARG A 38 3.65 -11.18 14.41
N GLY A 39 3.40 -12.45 14.69
CA GLY A 39 2.83 -12.90 15.95
C GLY A 39 3.83 -12.87 17.11
N ARG A 40 3.40 -13.39 18.27
CA ARG A 40 4.24 -13.43 19.47
C ARG A 40 5.41 -14.40 19.32
N ASP A 41 5.18 -15.51 18.61
CA ASP A 41 6.21 -16.49 18.31
C ASP A 41 7.01 -16.06 17.09
N LYS A 42 8.34 -16.20 17.13
CA LYS A 42 9.22 -15.74 16.04
C LYS A 42 8.96 -16.44 14.70
N ALA A 43 8.35 -17.62 14.72
CA ALA A 43 7.98 -18.38 13.53
C ALA A 43 6.63 -17.97 12.94
N ASP A 44 5.85 -17.17 13.67
CA ASP A 44 4.53 -16.70 13.23
C ASP A 44 4.70 -15.42 12.41
N ILE A 45 5.04 -15.59 11.14
CA ILE A 45 5.18 -14.52 10.16
C ILE A 45 4.24 -14.82 8.99
N GLU A 46 3.25 -13.95 8.80
CA GLU A 46 2.31 -14.00 7.70
C GLU A 46 2.59 -12.84 6.73
N PRO A 47 3.26 -13.08 5.59
CA PRO A 47 3.50 -12.07 4.58
C PRO A 47 2.32 -11.95 3.60
N PHE A 48 2.07 -10.71 3.15
CA PHE A 48 1.09 -10.38 2.12
C PHE A 48 1.83 -9.72 0.96
N TYR A 49 1.62 -10.21 -0.26
CA TYR A 49 2.37 -9.79 -1.43
C TYR A 49 1.51 -9.03 -2.43
N ALA A 50 2.18 -8.23 -3.25
CA ALA A 50 1.59 -7.65 -4.43
C ALA A 50 1.10 -8.73 -5.41
N GLU A 51 0.21 -8.32 -6.29
CA GLU A 51 -0.58 -9.12 -7.20
C GLU A 51 -1.52 -10.17 -6.58
N SER A 52 -1.96 -9.96 -5.33
CA SER A 52 -2.86 -10.88 -4.62
C SER A 52 -4.35 -10.64 -4.92
N TYR A 53 -4.73 -9.41 -5.27
CA TYR A 53 -6.10 -8.97 -5.58
C TYR A 53 -6.23 -8.47 -7.02
N VAL A 54 -5.27 -7.69 -7.50
CA VAL A 54 -5.22 -7.05 -8.83
C VAL A 54 -3.91 -7.42 -9.51
N LYS A 55 -3.93 -7.73 -10.81
CA LYS A 55 -2.71 -8.04 -11.57
C LYS A 55 -2.15 -6.81 -12.25
N GLY A 56 -0.85 -6.57 -12.08
CA GLY A 56 -0.12 -5.45 -12.65
C GLY A 56 -0.38 -4.12 -11.95
N ASP A 57 0.16 -3.06 -12.54
CA ASP A 57 0.04 -1.69 -12.04
C ASP A 57 -1.01 -0.91 -12.86
N LEU A 58 -2.08 -0.48 -12.17
CA LEU A 58 -3.15 0.34 -12.74
C LEU A 58 -2.71 1.77 -13.08
N ALA A 59 -1.61 2.26 -12.49
CA ALA A 59 -1.01 3.53 -12.86
C ALA A 59 -0.20 3.44 -14.17
N HIS A 60 0.05 2.23 -14.69
CA HIS A 60 0.82 2.00 -15.91
C HIS A 60 2.21 2.68 -15.91
N GLY A 61 2.87 2.70 -14.74
CA GLY A 61 4.15 3.35 -14.50
C GLY A 61 4.07 4.87 -14.36
N ALA A 62 2.86 5.46 -14.30
CA ALA A 62 2.72 6.87 -14.02
C ALA A 62 3.17 7.19 -12.59
N PRO A 63 3.86 8.32 -12.35
CA PRO A 63 4.30 8.71 -11.02
C PRO A 63 3.16 8.77 -10.00
N ILE A 64 3.42 8.25 -8.79
CA ILE A 64 2.49 8.34 -7.65
C ILE A 64 3.12 9.19 -6.55
N ILE A 65 2.33 10.10 -6.00
CA ILE A 65 2.69 10.88 -4.81
C ILE A 65 1.72 10.52 -3.69
N VAL A 66 2.25 10.12 -2.54
CA VAL A 66 1.45 9.89 -1.33
C VAL A 66 1.60 11.08 -0.39
N LEU A 67 0.48 11.68 0.03
CA LEU A 67 0.46 12.76 1.03
C LEU A 67 0.10 12.19 2.39
N THR A 68 0.93 12.46 3.39
CA THR A 68 0.72 12.03 4.77
C THR A 68 0.85 13.21 5.74
N ASN A 69 0.33 13.06 6.96
CA ASN A 69 0.53 13.99 8.06
C ASN A 69 0.48 13.26 9.42
N ALA A 70 0.48 14.01 10.52
CA ALA A 70 0.42 13.42 11.87
C ALA A 70 -0.90 12.67 12.18
N GLY A 71 -1.94 12.84 11.36
CA GLY A 71 -3.19 12.09 11.44
C GLY A 71 -3.21 10.81 10.58
N THR A 72 -2.17 10.55 9.79
CA THR A 72 -2.02 9.31 9.03
C THR A 72 -1.57 8.18 9.96
N ALA A 73 -2.30 7.07 10.01
CA ALA A 73 -1.95 5.95 10.90
C ALA A 73 -2.43 4.58 10.39
N SER A 74 -1.89 3.51 10.99
CA SER A 74 -2.36 2.13 10.86
C SER A 74 -2.43 1.66 9.39
N ALA A 75 -3.61 1.28 8.89
CA ALA A 75 -3.80 0.82 7.52
C ALA A 75 -3.31 1.85 6.47
N SER A 76 -3.39 3.15 6.75
CA SER A 76 -2.85 4.17 5.84
C SER A 76 -1.33 4.18 5.80
N GLU A 77 -0.66 3.84 6.89
CA GLU A 77 0.81 3.67 6.92
C GLU A 77 1.24 2.45 6.10
N ILE A 78 0.42 1.38 6.06
CA ILE A 78 0.68 0.21 5.20
C ILE A 78 0.70 0.62 3.72
N VAL A 79 -0.31 1.36 3.25
CA VAL A 79 -0.36 1.83 1.86
C VAL A 79 0.85 2.72 1.54
N ALA A 80 1.14 3.69 2.41
CA ALA A 80 2.25 4.61 2.20
C ALA A 80 3.61 3.90 2.16
N GLY A 81 3.85 2.97 3.09
CA GLY A 81 5.09 2.20 3.18
C GLY A 81 5.29 1.27 1.98
N ALA A 82 4.25 0.50 1.62
CA ALA A 82 4.34 -0.42 0.48
C ALA A 82 4.64 0.30 -0.84
N LEU A 83 3.99 1.45 -1.08
CA LEU A 83 4.25 2.26 -2.28
C LEU A 83 5.65 2.91 -2.24
N GLN A 84 6.12 3.33 -1.06
CA GLN A 84 7.47 3.88 -0.92
C GLN A 84 8.56 2.84 -1.19
N ASP A 85 8.33 1.60 -0.79
CA ASP A 85 9.32 0.52 -0.91
C ASP A 85 9.35 -0.10 -2.31
N HIS A 86 8.25 -0.05 -3.07
CA HIS A 86 8.05 -0.95 -4.22
C HIS A 86 7.46 -0.33 -5.51
N HIS A 87 7.07 0.95 -5.56
CA HIS A 87 6.61 1.64 -6.78
C HIS A 87 7.70 2.53 -7.38
#